data_AF-A0A0A7E6L9-F1
#
_entry.id   AF-A0A0A7E6L9-F1
#
_cell.length_a   1.000
_cell.length_b   1.000
_cell.length_c   1.000
_cell.angle_alpha   90.00
_cell.angle_beta   90.00
_cell.angle_gamma   90.00
#
_symmetry.space_group_name_H-M   'P 1'
#
loop_
_entity.id
_entity.type
_entity.pdbx_description
1 polymer ?
#
loop_
_entity_poly.entity_id
_entity_poly.type
_entity_poly.pdbx_seq_one_letter_code
_entity_poly.pdbx_strand_id
1 'polypeptide(L)'
;MGKGSTEEASVLMSPERSRSSAQPVGSMPPPQPPARYVDVRPFRSWTPWLVPAIVVANIIVFIITMYVNNCPKKTGTCVADFLGRFAFQPFKENPLLGPSSTTLLKMGALQVSDIVHKKQGWRLISCIWLHGGVFHLLANMIGLLFIGIRLEQEFGFVRVGILYIISGIGGSLLSALFVQSNISVGASGALFGLLGGMLSELITNWTIYANKFAALTTLVFIIAINLAIGLLPRVDNFAHLGGFITGFLLGFVLLIRPHFGWVAQKSLPMSSLPSKSAKRKHKAYQYLLWIIAAILLTIGLIVGFILVFRGVDGNKHCSWCHYLNCIPTSKWSCKDSSSVFCDILTDSTMTNITCRDTGKSRSYPVSNPSSGQINSLCAQLCG
;
A
#
# COMPACT_ATOMS: atom_id res chain seq x y z
N MET A 1 -46.10 38.26 -46.86
CA MET A 1 -47.08 38.26 -45.75
C MET A 1 -46.25 38.23 -44.46
N GLY A 2 -45.90 39.37 -43.86
CA GLY A 2 -46.76 40.24 -43.05
C GLY A 2 -46.21 40.13 -41.61
N LYS A 3 -45.25 40.98 -41.20
CA LYS A 3 -45.38 42.29 -40.52
C LYS A 3 -46.12 42.25 -39.18
N GLY A 4 -45.46 42.81 -38.15
CA GLY A 4 -46.04 43.30 -36.89
C GLY A 4 -45.06 43.10 -35.72
N SER A 5 -44.11 44.01 -35.46
CA SER A 5 -44.21 45.27 -34.66
C SER A 5 -44.18 44.99 -33.14
N THR A 6 -43.06 45.17 -32.43
CA THR A 6 -42.51 46.40 -31.77
C THR A 6 -43.23 46.85 -30.50
N GLU A 7 -42.47 46.94 -29.40
CA GLU A 7 -42.50 47.95 -28.32
C GLU A 7 -41.16 47.78 -27.56
N GLU A 8 -40.11 48.58 -27.80
CA GLU A 8 -39.86 49.96 -27.37
C GLU A 8 -40.12 50.27 -25.89
N ALA A 9 -39.02 50.49 -25.16
CA ALA A 9 -38.97 51.44 -24.06
C ALA A 9 -37.69 52.27 -24.23
N SER A 10 -37.85 53.37 -24.97
CA SER A 10 -36.92 54.49 -25.11
C SER A 10 -37.03 55.41 -23.89
N VAL A 11 -35.89 55.83 -23.33
CA VAL A 11 -35.78 57.06 -22.54
C VAL A 11 -34.86 58.00 -23.32
N LEU A 12 -35.39 59.17 -23.67
CA LEU A 12 -34.78 60.22 -24.50
C LEU A 12 -34.54 61.50 -23.68
N MET A 13 -33.61 62.33 -24.17
CA MET A 13 -33.18 63.70 -23.79
C MET A 13 -32.04 63.81 -22.75
N SER A 14 -30.91 64.49 -23.00
CA SER A 14 -30.60 65.59 -23.94
C SER A 14 -29.14 65.57 -24.44
N PRO A 15 -28.81 66.20 -25.59
CA PRO A 15 -27.46 66.36 -26.10
C PRO A 15 -26.86 67.69 -25.65
N GLU A 16 -25.84 67.67 -24.79
CA GLU A 16 -24.99 68.85 -24.59
C GLU A 16 -23.69 68.72 -25.38
N ARG A 17 -23.59 69.65 -26.33
CA ARG A 17 -22.52 69.81 -27.30
C ARG A 17 -21.35 70.50 -26.62
N SER A 18 -20.34 69.73 -26.23
CA SER A 18 -19.01 70.28 -25.92
C SER A 18 -18.05 69.95 -27.07
N ARG A 19 -17.76 70.96 -27.90
CA ARG A 19 -16.60 70.96 -28.81
C ARG A 19 -15.35 71.10 -27.96
N SER A 20 -14.40 70.16 -28.06
CA SER A 20 -12.98 70.52 -27.98
C SER A 20 -12.08 69.46 -28.62
N SER A 21 -11.28 69.94 -29.57
CA SER A 21 -9.93 69.48 -29.95
C SER A 21 -9.74 68.06 -30.51
N ALA A 22 -9.50 68.01 -31.82
CA ALA A 22 -8.90 66.88 -32.52
C ALA A 22 -7.51 66.52 -31.93
N GLN A 23 -7.28 65.24 -31.65
CA GLN A 23 -5.94 64.67 -31.44
C GLN A 23 -5.57 63.79 -32.65
N PRO A 24 -4.29 63.78 -33.09
CA PRO A 24 -3.88 63.02 -34.26
C PRO A 24 -3.91 61.51 -33.96
N VAL A 25 -4.39 60.75 -34.95
CA VAL A 25 -4.44 59.28 -34.94
C VAL A 25 -3.02 58.73 -34.80
N GLY A 26 -2.67 58.26 -33.61
CA GLY A 26 -1.49 57.45 -33.39
C GLY A 26 -1.64 56.10 -34.07
N SER A 27 -0.65 55.73 -34.88
CA SER A 27 -0.54 54.44 -35.57
C SER A 27 -0.83 53.26 -34.63
N MET A 28 -1.77 52.39 -35.00
CA MET A 28 -1.99 51.13 -34.28
C MET A 28 -0.70 50.28 -34.30
N PRO A 29 -0.28 49.71 -33.17
CA PRO A 29 0.84 48.77 -33.14
C PRO A 29 0.47 47.50 -33.93
N PRO A 30 1.44 46.85 -34.59
CA PRO A 30 1.18 45.67 -35.39
C PRO A 30 0.60 44.52 -34.53
N PRO A 31 -0.24 43.65 -35.12
CA PRO A 31 -0.85 42.54 -34.38
C PRO A 31 0.25 41.65 -33.81
N GLN A 32 0.18 41.40 -32.50
CA GLN A 32 1.13 40.52 -31.83
C GLN A 32 1.01 39.11 -32.43
N PRO A 33 2.14 38.42 -32.70
CA PRO A 33 2.10 37.05 -33.18
C PRO A 33 1.34 36.16 -32.17
N PRO A 34 0.60 35.14 -32.64
CA PRO A 34 -0.17 34.27 -31.76
C PRO A 34 0.74 33.69 -30.68
N ALA A 35 0.36 33.87 -29.43
CA ALA A 35 1.11 33.35 -28.29
C ALA A 35 1.31 31.84 -28.48
N ARG A 36 2.56 31.42 -28.72
CA ARG A 36 2.92 30.00 -28.63
C ARG A 36 2.62 29.57 -27.21
N TYR A 37 1.54 28.81 -27.02
CA TYR A 37 1.32 28.03 -25.81
C TYR A 37 2.45 26.99 -25.74
N VAL A 38 3.56 27.37 -25.09
CA VAL A 38 4.56 26.40 -24.65
C VAL A 38 3.91 25.63 -23.50
N ASP A 39 3.61 24.35 -23.72
CA ASP A 39 3.18 23.44 -22.65
C ASP A 39 4.35 23.26 -21.67
N VAL A 40 4.44 24.17 -20.69
CA VAL A 40 5.45 24.11 -19.64
C VAL A 40 5.02 23.03 -18.66
N ARG A 41 5.39 21.77 -18.92
CA ARG A 41 5.33 20.73 -17.90
C ARG A 41 6.37 21.06 -16.82
N PRO A 42 5.96 21.48 -15.60
CA PRO A 42 6.91 21.98 -14.61
C PRO A 42 7.79 20.88 -14.01
N PHE A 43 7.46 19.61 -14.26
CA PHE A 43 8.12 18.44 -13.67
C PHE A 43 8.45 17.40 -14.75
N ARG A 44 9.67 16.85 -14.68
CA ARG A 44 10.13 15.74 -15.55
C ARG A 44 9.38 14.47 -15.19
N SER A 45 8.72 13.83 -16.17
CA SER A 45 8.15 12.49 -15.99
C SER A 45 9.23 11.44 -16.10
N TRP A 46 9.33 10.55 -15.11
CA TRP A 46 10.26 9.43 -15.13
C TRP A 46 9.68 8.27 -15.95
N THR A 47 10.55 7.51 -16.62
CA THR A 47 10.15 6.23 -17.21
C THR A 47 10.08 5.19 -16.10
N PRO A 48 8.91 4.57 -15.87
CA PRO A 48 8.74 3.61 -14.79
C PRO A 48 9.40 2.28 -15.16
N TRP A 49 10.25 1.77 -14.27
CA TRP A 49 10.91 0.47 -14.44
C TRP A 49 10.97 -0.31 -13.14
N LEU A 50 11.04 0.37 -11.99
CA LEU A 50 11.13 -0.26 -10.69
C LEU A 50 9.83 -0.98 -10.33
N VAL A 51 8.67 -0.35 -10.53
CA VAL A 51 7.39 -0.96 -10.19
C VAL A 51 7.10 -2.20 -11.05
N PRO A 52 7.29 -2.16 -12.39
CA PRO A 52 7.26 -3.37 -13.21
C PRO A 52 8.26 -4.45 -12.72
N ALA A 53 9.48 -4.08 -12.33
CA ALA A 53 10.46 -5.03 -11.82
C ALA A 53 10.01 -5.68 -10.50
N ILE A 54 9.40 -4.92 -9.58
CA ILE A 54 8.81 -5.43 -8.35
C ILE A 54 7.68 -6.42 -8.68
N VAL A 55 6.83 -6.12 -9.65
CA VAL A 55 5.75 -7.01 -10.08
C VAL A 55 6.31 -8.34 -10.60
N VAL A 56 7.30 -8.28 -11.49
CA VAL A 56 7.99 -9.46 -12.02
C VAL A 56 8.64 -10.27 -10.90
N ALA A 57 9.32 -9.61 -9.96
CA ALA A 57 9.95 -10.28 -8.82
C ALA A 57 8.92 -11.04 -7.96
N ASN A 58 7.76 -10.45 -7.67
CA ASN A 58 6.68 -11.10 -6.91
C ASN A 58 6.11 -12.31 -7.65
N ILE A 59 5.94 -12.22 -8.97
CA ILE A 59 5.51 -13.36 -9.81
C ILE A 59 6.54 -14.49 -9.75
N ILE A 60 7.83 -14.17 -9.87
CA ILE A 60 8.92 -15.15 -9.78
C ILE A 60 8.93 -15.83 -8.40
N VAL A 61 8.85 -15.06 -7.32
CA VAL A 61 8.82 -15.62 -5.95
C VAL A 61 7.59 -16.51 -5.74
N PHE A 62 6.43 -16.15 -6.30
CA PHE A 62 5.24 -16.98 -6.24
C PHE A 62 5.42 -18.30 -7.01
N ILE A 63 6.00 -18.27 -8.22
CA ILE A 63 6.32 -19.48 -8.99
C ILE A 63 7.27 -20.39 -8.21
N ILE A 64 8.33 -19.83 -7.62
CA ILE A 64 9.27 -20.57 -6.77
C ILE A 64 8.54 -21.18 -5.56
N THR A 65 7.66 -20.41 -4.93
CA THR A 65 6.87 -20.88 -3.78
C THR A 65 5.99 -22.07 -4.17
N MET A 66 5.32 -22.01 -5.31
CA MET A 66 4.50 -23.12 -5.83
C MET A 66 5.36 -24.33 -6.18
N TYR A 67 6.56 -24.12 -6.73
CA TYR A 67 7.53 -25.20 -6.96
C TYR A 67 7.96 -25.88 -5.64
N VAL A 68 8.19 -25.11 -4.57
CA VAL A 68 8.52 -25.68 -3.25
C VAL A 68 7.31 -26.34 -2.58
N ASN A 69 6.09 -25.87 -2.87
CA ASN A 69 4.85 -26.41 -2.33
C ASN A 69 4.68 -27.89 -2.67
N ASN A 70 4.77 -28.24 -3.96
CA ASN A 70 4.64 -29.61 -4.49
C ASN A 70 3.49 -30.39 -3.84
N CYS A 71 2.26 -29.93 -4.06
CA CYS A 71 1.06 -30.51 -3.46
C CYS A 71 0.90 -32.03 -3.71
N PRO A 72 1.05 -32.55 -4.95
CA PRO A 72 0.76 -33.96 -5.24
C PRO A 72 1.60 -34.93 -4.43
N LYS A 73 2.84 -34.55 -4.07
CA LYS A 73 3.74 -35.38 -3.27
C LYS A 73 3.38 -35.40 -1.77
N LYS A 74 2.59 -34.45 -1.28
CA LYS A 74 2.34 -34.25 0.17
C LYS A 74 0.95 -34.64 0.63
N THR A 75 -0.09 -34.34 -0.16
CA THR A 75 -1.49 -34.40 0.30
C THR A 75 -2.37 -35.34 -0.52
N GLY A 76 -1.92 -35.79 -1.70
CA GLY A 76 -2.66 -36.72 -2.57
C GLY A 76 -3.90 -36.16 -3.26
N THR A 77 -4.59 -35.18 -2.64
CA THR A 77 -5.70 -34.41 -3.23
C THR A 77 -5.30 -32.95 -3.39
N CYS A 78 -5.28 -32.47 -4.63
CA CYS A 78 -4.90 -31.10 -4.96
C CYS A 78 -5.92 -30.49 -5.93
N VAL A 79 -5.84 -29.18 -6.11
CA VAL A 79 -6.64 -28.47 -7.13
C VAL A 79 -5.74 -28.21 -8.33
N ALA A 80 -6.27 -28.46 -9.52
CA ALA A 80 -5.54 -28.37 -10.78
C ALA A 80 -4.35 -29.34 -10.87
N ASP A 81 -4.61 -30.63 -10.63
CA ASP A 81 -3.60 -31.71 -10.67
C ASP A 81 -2.80 -31.78 -11.97
N PHE A 82 -3.39 -31.35 -13.08
CA PHE A 82 -2.73 -31.27 -14.39
C PHE A 82 -1.50 -30.34 -14.40
N LEU A 83 -1.36 -29.43 -13.42
CA LEU A 83 -0.19 -28.57 -13.24
C LEU A 83 0.99 -29.30 -12.55
N GLY A 84 0.80 -30.55 -12.15
CA GLY A 84 1.82 -31.37 -11.50
C GLY A 84 2.36 -30.69 -10.23
N ARG A 85 3.65 -30.43 -10.20
CA ARG A 85 4.33 -29.81 -9.04
C ARG A 85 3.76 -28.44 -8.65
N PHE A 86 3.11 -27.74 -9.58
CA PHE A 86 2.51 -26.43 -9.37
C PHE A 86 1.02 -26.48 -8.99
N ALA A 87 0.46 -27.68 -8.74
CA ALA A 87 -0.91 -27.81 -8.26
C ALA A 87 -1.13 -27.09 -6.91
N PHE A 88 -2.34 -26.59 -6.73
CA PHE A 88 -2.74 -25.80 -5.56
C PHE A 88 -3.24 -26.70 -4.43
N GLN A 89 -3.18 -26.19 -3.19
CA GLN A 89 -3.83 -26.88 -2.07
C GLN A 89 -5.36 -26.91 -2.25
N PRO A 90 -6.06 -27.89 -1.64
CA PRO A 90 -7.52 -27.95 -1.63
C PRO A 90 -8.15 -26.64 -1.15
N PHE A 91 -9.31 -26.27 -1.69
CA PHE A 91 -10.05 -25.07 -1.29
C PHE A 91 -10.38 -25.02 0.22
N LYS A 92 -10.47 -26.18 0.88
CA LYS A 92 -10.63 -26.27 2.34
C LYS A 92 -9.43 -25.72 3.11
N GLU A 93 -8.22 -25.90 2.58
CA GLU A 93 -6.98 -25.39 3.17
C GLU A 93 -6.69 -23.97 2.70
N ASN A 94 -6.74 -23.74 1.39
CA ASN A 94 -6.41 -22.44 0.81
C ASN A 94 -7.40 -22.04 -0.29
N PRO A 95 -8.39 -21.17 0.02
CA PRO A 95 -9.37 -20.72 -0.96
C PRO A 95 -8.79 -19.79 -2.02
N LEU A 96 -7.58 -19.26 -1.83
CA LEU A 96 -6.96 -18.26 -2.72
C LEU A 96 -6.22 -18.88 -3.91
N LEU A 97 -6.34 -20.21 -4.12
CA LEU A 97 -5.58 -21.00 -5.10
C LEU A 97 -4.08 -20.82 -4.89
N GLY A 98 -3.53 -21.46 -3.87
CA GLY A 98 -2.16 -21.21 -3.44
C GLY A 98 -1.47 -22.37 -2.73
N PRO A 99 -0.27 -22.11 -2.19
CA PRO A 99 0.52 -23.08 -1.45
C PRO A 99 -0.05 -23.32 -0.04
N SER A 100 0.50 -24.29 0.68
CA SER A 100 0.22 -24.49 2.11
C SER A 100 0.86 -23.41 2.98
N SER A 101 0.27 -23.14 4.15
CA SER A 101 0.85 -22.23 5.15
C SER A 101 2.24 -22.67 5.61
N THR A 102 2.49 -23.98 5.67
CA THR A 102 3.81 -24.56 5.99
C THR A 102 4.86 -24.23 4.93
N THR A 103 4.48 -24.21 3.65
CA THR A 103 5.37 -23.82 2.56
C THR A 103 5.70 -22.33 2.65
N LEU A 104 4.70 -21.49 2.90
CA LEU A 104 4.90 -20.04 3.05
C LEU A 104 5.86 -19.71 4.21
N LEU A 105 5.73 -20.39 5.35
CA LEU A 105 6.65 -20.24 6.48
C LEU A 105 8.08 -20.64 6.13
N LYS A 106 8.25 -21.76 5.43
CA LYS A 106 9.56 -22.19 4.94
C LYS A 106 10.18 -21.14 4.00
N MET A 107 9.36 -20.48 3.18
CA MET A 107 9.80 -19.46 2.23
C MET A 107 10.07 -18.09 2.85
N GLY A 108 9.69 -17.87 4.11
CA GLY A 108 9.93 -16.58 4.79
C GLY A 108 8.69 -15.80 5.17
N ALA A 109 7.51 -16.43 5.27
CA ALA A 109 6.32 -15.75 5.78
C ALA A 109 6.55 -15.18 7.18
N LEU A 110 5.83 -14.10 7.47
CA LEU A 110 5.90 -13.43 8.76
C LEU A 110 5.16 -14.27 9.80
N GLN A 111 5.88 -14.63 10.87
CA GLN A 111 5.34 -15.29 12.05
C GLN A 111 6.12 -14.79 13.28
N VAL A 112 5.38 -14.39 14.32
CA VAL A 112 5.98 -13.75 15.50
C VAL A 112 6.94 -14.69 16.24
N SER A 113 6.57 -15.97 16.40
CA SER A 113 7.41 -16.93 17.10
C SER A 113 8.78 -17.13 16.44
N ASP A 114 8.85 -17.15 15.11
CA ASP A 114 10.12 -17.25 14.37
C ASP A 114 10.97 -15.98 14.51
N ILE A 115 10.36 -14.79 14.61
CA ILE A 115 11.11 -13.54 14.84
C ILE A 115 11.65 -13.50 16.27
N VAL A 116 10.81 -13.76 17.25
CA VAL A 116 11.14 -13.57 18.67
C VAL A 116 12.09 -14.66 19.17
N HIS A 117 11.77 -15.92 18.91
CA HIS A 117 12.51 -17.06 19.45
C HIS A 117 13.67 -17.49 18.56
N LYS A 118 13.51 -17.45 17.23
CA LYS A 118 14.58 -17.84 16.28
C LYS A 118 15.39 -16.66 15.75
N LYS A 119 15.09 -15.43 16.19
CA LYS A 119 15.78 -14.19 15.79
C LYS A 119 15.77 -13.95 14.27
N GLN A 120 14.72 -14.42 13.58
CA GLN A 120 14.60 -14.33 12.12
C GLN A 120 13.99 -12.99 11.68
N GLY A 121 14.63 -11.87 12.03
CA GLY A 121 14.15 -10.52 11.73
C GLY A 121 13.99 -10.20 10.23
N TRP A 122 14.73 -10.91 9.37
CA TRP A 122 14.61 -10.82 7.92
C TRP A 122 13.20 -11.15 7.40
N ARG A 123 12.38 -11.86 8.19
CA ARG A 123 10.97 -12.16 7.88
C ARG A 123 10.09 -10.92 7.75
N LEU A 124 10.47 -9.81 8.39
CA LEU A 124 9.80 -8.51 8.25
C LEU A 124 9.93 -7.95 6.82
N ILE A 125 10.95 -8.39 6.07
CA ILE A 125 11.17 -7.96 4.68
C ILE A 125 10.73 -9.05 3.70
N SER A 126 11.06 -10.33 3.95
CA SER A 126 10.75 -11.41 2.99
C SER A 126 9.24 -11.60 2.81
N CYS A 127 8.42 -11.39 3.85
CA CYS A 127 6.97 -11.54 3.75
C CYS A 127 6.33 -10.61 2.71
N ILE A 128 6.94 -9.46 2.42
CA ILE A 128 6.47 -8.48 1.42
C ILE A 128 6.46 -9.10 0.00
N TRP A 129 7.30 -10.09 -0.25
CA TRP A 129 7.48 -10.73 -1.55
C TRP A 129 6.67 -12.02 -1.73
N LEU A 130 6.10 -12.54 -0.65
CA LEU A 130 5.35 -13.80 -0.64
C LEU A 130 3.87 -13.55 -0.83
N HIS A 131 3.16 -14.48 -1.46
CA HIS A 131 1.73 -14.36 -1.71
C HIS A 131 1.00 -15.65 -1.36
N GLY A 132 -0.15 -15.49 -0.70
CA GLY A 132 -0.97 -16.61 -0.23
C GLY A 132 -1.70 -17.39 -1.32
N GLY A 133 -1.78 -16.86 -2.55
CA GLY A 133 -2.47 -17.52 -3.66
C GLY A 133 -2.57 -16.62 -4.90
N VAL A 134 -3.09 -17.18 -5.99
CA VAL A 134 -3.19 -16.51 -7.30
C VAL A 134 -4.06 -15.26 -7.22
N PHE A 135 -5.25 -15.34 -6.61
CA PHE A 135 -6.15 -14.18 -6.50
C PHE A 135 -5.50 -13.05 -5.68
N HIS A 136 -4.79 -13.41 -4.61
CA HIS A 136 -4.09 -12.46 -3.77
C HIS A 136 -2.92 -11.79 -4.53
N LEU A 137 -2.13 -12.57 -5.28
CA LEU A 137 -1.07 -12.03 -6.13
C LEU A 137 -1.64 -11.07 -7.18
N LEU A 138 -2.66 -11.48 -7.93
CA LEU A 138 -3.26 -10.68 -9.00
C LEU A 138 -3.76 -9.33 -8.47
N ALA A 139 -4.52 -9.33 -7.37
CA ALA A 139 -5.02 -8.09 -6.77
C ALA A 139 -3.89 -7.13 -6.39
N ASN A 140 -2.81 -7.64 -5.79
CA ASN A 140 -1.65 -6.82 -5.42
C ASN A 140 -0.91 -6.27 -6.65
N MET A 141 -0.67 -7.11 -7.66
CA MET A 141 0.09 -6.69 -8.85
C MET A 141 -0.68 -5.65 -9.66
N ILE A 142 -1.99 -5.83 -9.80
CA ILE A 142 -2.87 -4.83 -10.44
C ILE A 142 -2.82 -3.51 -9.66
N GLY A 143 -2.98 -3.56 -8.33
CA GLY A 143 -2.87 -2.38 -7.48
C GLY A 143 -1.52 -1.67 -7.60
N LEU A 144 -0.42 -2.42 -7.58
CA LEU A 144 0.92 -1.87 -7.75
C LEU A 144 1.14 -1.24 -9.13
N LEU A 145 0.63 -1.84 -10.20
CA LEU A 145 0.75 -1.25 -11.54
C LEU A 145 -0.04 0.05 -11.64
N PHE A 146 -1.26 0.12 -11.12
CA PHE A 146 -2.05 1.36 -11.17
C PHE A 146 -1.47 2.48 -10.30
N ILE A 147 -1.14 2.17 -9.05
CA ILE A 147 -0.73 3.17 -8.05
C ILE A 147 0.77 3.44 -8.14
N GLY A 148 1.57 2.39 -8.20
CA GLY A 148 3.02 2.47 -8.20
C GLY A 148 3.57 3.13 -9.45
N ILE A 149 3.11 2.75 -10.66
CA ILE A 149 3.60 3.37 -11.90
C ILE A 149 3.33 4.87 -11.89
N ARG A 150 2.13 5.27 -11.45
CA ARG A 150 1.76 6.69 -11.36
C ARG A 150 2.72 7.45 -10.45
N LEU A 151 2.98 6.93 -9.25
CA LEU A 151 3.93 7.54 -8.32
C LEU A 151 5.36 7.54 -8.85
N GLU A 152 5.80 6.47 -9.52
CA GLU A 152 7.16 6.36 -10.05
C GLU A 152 7.40 7.38 -11.17
N GLN A 153 6.44 7.53 -12.09
CA GLN A 153 6.49 8.53 -13.14
C GLN A 153 6.57 9.96 -12.58
N GLU A 154 5.92 10.20 -11.45
CA GLU A 154 5.85 11.51 -10.83
C GLU A 154 7.07 11.87 -9.96
N PHE A 155 7.56 10.93 -9.16
CA PHE A 155 8.54 11.18 -8.10
C PHE A 155 9.88 10.47 -8.32
N GLY A 156 9.95 9.55 -9.29
CA GLY A 156 11.12 8.76 -9.60
C GLY A 156 11.27 7.51 -8.74
N PHE A 157 12.00 6.54 -9.29
CA PHE A 157 12.14 5.19 -8.73
C PHE A 157 12.77 5.17 -7.32
N VAL A 158 13.73 6.04 -7.00
CA VAL A 158 14.39 6.02 -5.68
C VAL A 158 13.40 6.31 -4.56
N ARG A 159 12.58 7.35 -4.72
CA ARG A 159 11.61 7.78 -3.69
C ARG A 159 10.51 6.74 -3.53
N VAL A 160 10.00 6.22 -4.65
CA VAL A 160 8.95 5.19 -4.63
C VAL A 160 9.47 3.87 -4.09
N GLY A 161 10.71 3.49 -4.39
CA GLY A 161 11.34 2.29 -3.83
C GLY A 161 11.53 2.37 -2.32
N ILE A 162 12.03 3.49 -1.81
CA ILE A 162 12.16 3.72 -0.35
C ILE A 162 10.77 3.71 0.30
N LEU A 163 9.79 4.39 -0.29
CA LEU A 163 8.42 4.41 0.20
C LEU A 163 7.84 3.00 0.27
N TYR A 164 7.97 2.21 -0.80
CA TYR A 164 7.48 0.83 -0.87
C TYR A 164 8.10 -0.06 0.23
N ILE A 165 9.43 -0.08 0.35
CA ILE A 165 10.12 -0.98 1.29
C ILE A 165 9.85 -0.59 2.74
N ILE A 166 9.99 0.69 3.10
CA ILE A 166 9.81 1.11 4.49
C ILE A 166 8.33 0.99 4.91
N SER A 167 7.37 1.31 4.03
CA SER A 167 5.96 1.05 4.31
C SER A 167 5.67 -0.43 4.47
N GLY A 168 6.26 -1.31 3.65
CA GLY A 168 6.15 -2.74 3.82
C GLY A 168 6.62 -3.19 5.21
N ILE A 169 7.80 -2.72 5.64
CA ILE A 169 8.34 -3.00 6.99
C ILE A 169 7.41 -2.47 8.08
N GLY A 170 6.89 -1.24 7.93
CA GLY A 170 5.94 -0.67 8.89
C GLY A 170 4.64 -1.48 9.01
N GLY A 171 4.15 -2.02 7.89
CA GLY A 171 3.05 -2.99 7.87
C GLY A 171 3.41 -4.28 8.61
N SER A 172 4.56 -4.87 8.30
CA SER A 172 5.03 -6.10 8.96
C SER A 172 5.26 -5.93 10.47
N LEU A 173 5.72 -4.76 10.91
CA LEU A 173 5.87 -4.45 12.34
C LEU A 173 4.50 -4.38 13.03
N LEU A 174 3.53 -3.68 12.46
CA LEU A 174 2.20 -3.58 13.08
C LEU A 174 1.47 -4.93 13.05
N SER A 175 1.59 -5.68 11.96
CA SER A 175 1.12 -7.06 11.87
C SER A 175 1.75 -7.94 12.96
N ALA A 176 3.07 -7.92 13.15
CA ALA A 176 3.73 -8.73 14.15
C ALA A 176 3.36 -8.37 15.60
N LEU A 177 2.85 -7.17 15.85
CA LEU A 177 2.36 -6.77 17.18
C LEU A 177 0.95 -7.30 17.47
N PHE A 178 0.08 -7.37 16.46
CA PHE A 178 -1.35 -7.69 16.65
C PHE A 178 -1.80 -9.03 16.06
N VAL A 179 -0.98 -9.68 15.24
CA VAL A 179 -1.27 -10.97 14.60
C VAL A 179 -0.27 -12.01 15.09
N GLN A 180 -0.56 -12.60 16.26
CA GLN A 180 0.38 -13.49 16.95
C GLN A 180 0.39 -14.92 16.39
N SER A 181 -0.78 -15.46 16.06
CA SER A 181 -0.96 -16.89 15.76
C SER A 181 -1.13 -17.22 14.28
N ASN A 182 -1.25 -16.20 13.41
CA ASN A 182 -1.42 -16.37 11.97
C ASN A 182 -0.16 -15.97 11.21
N ILE A 183 -0.05 -16.48 9.99
CA ILE A 183 1.01 -16.06 9.08
C ILE A 183 0.57 -14.82 8.31
N SER A 184 1.51 -13.91 8.07
CA SER A 184 1.28 -12.75 7.20
C SER A 184 2.24 -12.77 6.01
N VAL A 185 1.69 -12.51 4.84
CA VAL A 185 2.38 -12.45 3.55
C VAL A 185 1.69 -11.44 2.65
N GLY A 186 2.44 -10.81 1.76
CA GLY A 186 1.88 -9.99 0.69
C GLY A 186 2.53 -8.62 0.60
N ALA A 187 2.56 -8.11 -0.63
CA ALA A 187 2.99 -6.74 -0.91
C ALA A 187 1.98 -5.67 -0.44
N SER A 188 0.82 -6.08 0.08
CA SER A 188 -0.32 -5.21 0.32
C SER A 188 -0.03 -4.13 1.36
N GLY A 189 0.78 -4.41 2.39
CA GLY A 189 1.21 -3.36 3.34
C GLY A 189 1.99 -2.24 2.64
N ALA A 190 2.90 -2.59 1.73
CA ALA A 190 3.64 -1.63 0.92
C ALA A 190 2.73 -0.86 -0.05
N LEU A 191 1.76 -1.55 -0.67
CA LEU A 191 0.75 -0.95 -1.54
C LEU A 191 -0.12 0.08 -0.80
N PHE A 192 -0.57 -0.26 0.41
CA PHE A 192 -1.28 0.69 1.28
C PHE A 192 -0.39 1.86 1.71
N GLY A 193 0.92 1.63 1.84
CA GLY A 193 1.89 2.70 2.02
C GLY A 193 1.97 3.67 0.85
N LEU A 194 1.90 3.16 -0.39
CA LEU A 194 1.82 4.01 -1.58
C LEU A 194 0.53 4.86 -1.58
N LEU A 195 -0.61 4.29 -1.17
CA LEU A 195 -1.87 5.02 -0.99
C LEU A 195 -1.77 6.09 0.11
N GLY A 196 -1.13 5.77 1.24
CA GLY A 196 -0.84 6.74 2.31
C GLY A 196 0.04 7.88 1.81
N GLY A 197 1.09 7.56 1.04
CA GLY A 197 1.96 8.56 0.42
C GLY A 197 1.21 9.49 -0.53
N MET A 198 0.31 8.94 -1.36
CA MET A 198 -0.57 9.74 -2.22
C MET A 198 -1.47 10.68 -1.42
N LEU A 199 -2.00 10.24 -0.28
CA LEU A 199 -2.83 11.09 0.57
C LEU A 199 -2.02 12.27 1.14
N SER A 200 -0.80 12.01 1.61
CA SER A 200 0.10 13.08 2.10
C SER A 200 0.52 14.05 1.00
N GLU A 201 0.73 13.55 -0.22
CA GLU A 201 1.00 14.35 -1.40
C GLU A 201 -0.17 15.31 -1.69
N LEU A 202 -1.39 14.78 -1.70
CA LEU A 202 -2.61 15.54 -1.94
C LEU A 202 -2.81 16.63 -0.86
N ILE A 203 -2.56 16.31 0.41
CA ILE A 203 -2.64 17.28 1.52
C ILE A 203 -1.56 18.36 1.38
N THR A 204 -0.32 17.96 1.05
CA THR A 204 0.82 18.88 0.95
C THR A 204 0.68 19.83 -0.23
N ASN A 205 0.07 19.37 -1.33
CA ASN A 205 -0.09 20.08 -2.59
C ASN A 205 -1.54 20.47 -2.91
N TRP A 206 -2.37 20.62 -1.87
CA TRP A 206 -3.81 20.90 -1.93
C TRP A 206 -4.23 21.99 -2.93
N THR A 207 -3.39 23.01 -3.12
CA THR A 207 -3.68 24.16 -3.98
C THR A 207 -3.49 23.89 -5.48
N ILE A 208 -2.90 22.77 -5.87
CA ILE A 208 -2.61 22.43 -7.28
C ILE A 208 -3.78 21.68 -7.93
N TYR A 209 -4.56 20.93 -7.16
CA TYR A 209 -5.65 20.10 -7.68
C TYR A 209 -6.92 20.91 -7.94
N ALA A 210 -7.33 20.97 -9.21
CA ALA A 210 -8.55 21.67 -9.65
C ALA A 210 -9.81 21.10 -8.98
N ASN A 211 -9.90 19.77 -8.86
CA ASN A 211 -11.03 19.07 -8.25
C ASN A 211 -10.62 18.27 -6.99
N LYS A 212 -10.01 18.98 -6.05
CA LYS A 212 -9.43 18.47 -4.79
C LYS A 212 -10.37 17.59 -3.95
N PHE A 213 -11.65 17.99 -3.81
CA PHE A 213 -12.61 17.22 -3.02
C PHE A 213 -12.97 15.89 -3.67
N ALA A 214 -13.15 15.86 -4.99
CA ALA A 214 -13.39 14.62 -5.71
C ALA A 214 -12.20 13.66 -5.58
N ALA A 215 -10.97 14.15 -5.79
CA ALA A 215 -9.75 13.33 -5.65
C ALA A 215 -9.58 12.78 -4.23
N LEU A 216 -9.79 13.61 -3.20
CA LEU A 216 -9.73 13.18 -1.80
C LEU A 216 -10.80 12.13 -1.49
N THR A 217 -12.05 12.39 -1.86
CA THR A 217 -13.17 11.48 -1.59
C THR A 217 -12.96 10.14 -2.29
N THR A 218 -12.53 10.13 -3.55
CA THR A 218 -12.22 8.88 -4.26
C THR A 218 -11.09 8.11 -3.59
N LEU A 219 -10.00 8.79 -3.20
CA LEU A 219 -8.87 8.14 -2.53
C LEU A 219 -9.28 7.54 -1.17
N VAL A 220 -9.98 8.32 -0.34
CA VAL A 220 -10.48 7.85 0.96
C VAL A 220 -11.46 6.70 0.80
N PHE A 221 -12.34 6.75 -0.20
CA PHE A 221 -13.28 5.66 -0.50
C PHE A 221 -12.57 4.37 -0.90
N ILE A 222 -11.54 4.46 -1.76
CA ILE A 222 -10.72 3.30 -2.14
C ILE A 222 -10.03 2.71 -0.90
N ILE A 223 -9.42 3.54 -0.05
CA ILE A 223 -8.77 3.09 1.19
C ILE A 223 -9.79 2.38 2.10
N ALA A 224 -10.96 3.00 2.31
CA ALA A 224 -11.99 2.45 3.18
C ALA A 224 -12.52 1.10 2.68
N ILE A 225 -12.78 0.97 1.37
CA ILE A 225 -13.20 -0.31 0.79
C ILE A 225 -12.13 -1.38 0.96
N ASN A 226 -10.86 -1.07 0.70
CA ASN A 226 -9.80 -2.08 0.83
C ASN A 226 -9.63 -2.53 2.29
N LEU A 227 -9.73 -1.61 3.27
CA LEU A 227 -9.74 -1.97 4.70
C LEU A 227 -10.99 -2.79 5.08
N ALA A 228 -12.15 -2.47 4.52
CA ALA A 228 -13.38 -3.23 4.75
C ALA A 228 -13.28 -4.65 4.19
N ILE A 229 -12.71 -4.81 2.99
CA ILE A 229 -12.40 -6.13 2.40
C ILE A 229 -11.41 -6.88 3.28
N GLY A 230 -10.45 -6.19 3.91
CA GLY A 230 -9.51 -6.84 4.80
C GLY A 230 -10.08 -7.31 6.15
N LEU A 231 -11.36 -7.01 6.45
CA LEU A 231 -12.08 -7.63 7.57
C LEU A 231 -12.47 -9.10 7.27
N LEU A 232 -12.27 -9.56 6.03
CA LEU A 232 -12.44 -10.96 5.66
C LEU A 232 -11.35 -11.85 6.28
N PRO A 233 -11.67 -13.11 6.61
CA PRO A 233 -10.69 -14.04 7.13
C PRO A 233 -9.49 -14.19 6.19
N ARG A 234 -8.28 -14.36 6.76
CA ARG A 234 -6.98 -14.52 6.06
C ARG A 234 -6.41 -13.24 5.42
N VAL A 235 -7.05 -12.09 5.58
CA VAL A 235 -6.45 -10.80 5.24
C VAL A 235 -5.84 -10.17 6.49
N ASP A 236 -4.71 -9.48 6.31
CA ASP A 236 -3.99 -8.82 7.38
C ASP A 236 -4.20 -7.30 7.32
N ASN A 237 -5.23 -6.84 8.03
CA ASN A 237 -5.58 -5.43 8.11
C ASN A 237 -4.58 -4.62 8.96
N PHE A 238 -3.89 -5.25 9.90
CA PHE A 238 -2.83 -4.58 10.65
C PHE A 238 -1.63 -4.28 9.75
N ALA A 239 -1.29 -5.18 8.82
CA ALA A 239 -0.28 -4.90 7.81
C ALA A 239 -0.70 -3.74 6.90
N HIS A 240 -1.97 -3.67 6.49
CA HIS A 240 -2.49 -2.56 5.68
C HIS A 240 -2.44 -1.24 6.43
N LEU A 241 -2.91 -1.21 7.68
CA LEU A 241 -2.93 -0.03 8.53
C LEU A 241 -1.50 0.47 8.83
N GLY A 242 -0.59 -0.44 9.21
CA GLY A 242 0.79 -0.10 9.52
C GLY A 242 1.54 0.42 8.30
N GLY A 243 1.30 -0.20 7.15
CA GLY A 243 1.85 0.25 5.88
C GLY A 243 1.33 1.63 5.47
N PHE A 244 0.01 1.85 5.59
CA PHE A 244 -0.64 3.13 5.31
C PHE A 244 -0.10 4.26 6.19
N ILE A 245 -0.04 4.08 7.51
CA ILE A 245 0.47 5.09 8.45
C ILE A 245 1.93 5.42 8.11
N THR A 246 2.75 4.40 7.89
CA THR A 246 4.16 4.57 7.56
C THR A 246 4.33 5.31 6.24
N GLY A 247 3.56 4.95 5.22
CA GLY A 247 3.57 5.59 3.91
C GLY A 247 3.05 7.02 3.93
N PHE A 248 2.03 7.29 4.74
CA PHE A 248 1.52 8.63 4.98
C PHE A 248 2.60 9.54 5.58
N LEU A 249 3.29 9.10 6.63
CA LEU A 249 4.40 9.86 7.21
C LEU A 249 5.55 10.04 6.20
N LEU A 250 5.95 8.97 5.51
CA LEU A 250 6.97 9.04 4.46
C LEU A 250 6.58 9.95 3.30
N GLY A 251 5.29 10.07 2.97
CA GLY A 251 4.79 10.97 1.95
C GLY A 251 5.16 12.43 2.22
N PHE A 252 5.02 12.88 3.48
CA PHE A 252 5.47 14.22 3.88
C PHE A 252 6.99 14.39 3.81
N VAL A 253 7.75 13.30 3.98
CA VAL A 253 9.22 13.31 3.94
C VAL A 253 9.77 13.29 2.50
N LEU A 254 9.22 12.42 1.65
CA LEU A 254 9.79 12.06 0.34
C LEU A 254 9.05 12.72 -0.84
N LEU A 255 7.75 12.97 -0.72
CA LEU A 255 6.90 13.43 -1.83
C LEU A 255 6.65 14.95 -1.81
N ILE A 256 7.48 15.70 -1.08
CA ILE A 256 7.39 17.16 -1.01
C ILE A 256 7.70 17.78 -2.39
N ARG A 257 6.74 18.56 -2.93
CA ARG A 257 6.93 19.33 -4.16
C ARG A 257 7.34 20.77 -3.84
N PRO A 258 8.23 21.38 -4.65
CA PRO A 258 8.49 22.80 -4.57
C PRO A 258 7.23 23.58 -4.96
N HIS A 259 7.03 24.73 -4.32
CA HIS A 259 5.87 25.57 -4.57
C HIS A 259 5.85 26.06 -6.02
N PHE A 260 4.66 26.05 -6.65
CA PHE A 260 4.47 26.44 -8.06
C PHE A 260 5.10 27.79 -8.39
N GLY A 261 5.01 28.77 -7.48
CA GLY A 261 5.60 30.10 -7.67
C GLY A 261 7.13 30.14 -7.76
N TRP A 262 7.84 29.15 -7.20
CA TRP A 262 9.30 29.00 -7.34
C TRP A 262 9.67 28.29 -8.65
N VAL A 263 8.88 27.30 -9.06
CA VAL A 263 9.09 26.58 -10.32
C VAL A 263 8.81 27.49 -11.52
N ALA A 264 7.70 28.24 -11.48
CA ALA A 264 7.35 29.22 -12.52
C ALA A 264 8.43 30.30 -12.69
N GLN A 265 9.08 30.73 -11.60
CA GLN A 265 10.19 31.68 -11.66
C GLN A 265 11.43 31.12 -12.38
N LYS A 266 11.66 29.80 -12.32
CA LYS A 266 12.77 29.13 -13.02
C LYS A 266 12.48 28.84 -14.50
N SER A 267 11.22 28.71 -14.88
CA SER A 267 10.80 28.43 -16.26
C SER A 267 10.63 29.70 -17.10
N LEU A 268 10.74 30.90 -16.50
CA LEU A 268 10.64 32.19 -17.19
C LEU A 268 12.02 32.65 -17.70
N PRO A 269 12.10 33.27 -18.90
CA PRO A 269 13.35 33.82 -19.42
C PRO A 269 13.89 34.94 -18.52
N MET A 270 15.21 35.09 -18.47
CA MET A 270 15.92 35.99 -17.56
C MET A 270 15.49 37.47 -17.66
N SER A 271 14.89 37.87 -18.80
CA SER A 271 14.38 39.22 -19.07
C SER A 271 13.03 39.55 -18.43
N SER A 272 12.27 38.57 -17.93
CA SER A 272 10.93 38.77 -17.33
C SER A 272 10.88 38.49 -15.82
N LEU A 273 12.03 38.28 -15.18
CA LEU A 273 12.10 38.04 -13.74
C LEU A 273 11.89 39.35 -12.94
N PRO A 274 10.89 39.40 -12.03
CA PRO A 274 10.74 40.53 -11.12
C PRO A 274 11.95 40.66 -10.20
N SER A 275 12.54 41.86 -10.14
CA SER A 275 13.73 42.20 -9.32
C SER A 275 13.54 42.07 -7.79
N LYS A 276 12.35 41.70 -7.29
CA LYS A 276 12.06 41.67 -5.85
C LYS A 276 11.44 40.34 -5.44
N SER A 277 12.21 39.61 -4.63
CA SER A 277 11.87 38.38 -3.88
C SER A 277 12.05 37.05 -4.62
N ALA A 278 13.18 36.39 -4.35
CA ALA A 278 13.31 34.94 -4.54
C ALA A 278 12.28 34.25 -3.65
N LYS A 279 11.22 33.69 -4.27
CA LYS A 279 10.20 32.96 -3.50
C LYS A 279 10.85 31.73 -2.87
N ARG A 280 10.56 31.44 -1.58
CA ARG A 280 11.07 30.22 -0.92
C ARG A 280 10.63 28.97 -1.69
N LYS A 281 11.53 27.99 -1.80
CA LYS A 281 11.29 26.71 -2.51
C LYS A 281 10.10 25.93 -1.94
N HIS A 282 9.94 25.95 -0.61
CA HIS A 282 8.84 25.30 0.11
C HIS A 282 8.19 26.28 1.10
N LYS A 283 6.90 26.07 1.38
CA LYS A 283 6.13 26.86 2.36
C LYS A 283 6.46 26.41 3.79
N ALA A 284 6.26 27.29 4.78
CA ALA A 284 6.58 27.00 6.19
C ALA A 284 5.86 25.75 6.73
N TYR A 285 4.57 25.57 6.39
CA TYR A 285 3.83 24.38 6.80
C TYR A 285 4.41 23.08 6.22
N GLN A 286 5.02 23.12 5.03
CA GLN A 286 5.61 21.92 4.42
C GLN A 286 6.86 21.49 5.19
N TYR A 287 7.68 22.44 5.66
CA TYR A 287 8.80 22.14 6.56
C TYR A 287 8.34 21.63 7.92
N LEU A 288 7.28 22.23 8.49
CA LEU A 288 6.72 21.76 9.76
C LEU A 288 6.23 20.31 9.67
N LEU A 289 5.43 20.00 8.64
CA LEU A 289 4.95 18.64 8.38
C LEU A 289 6.11 17.67 8.13
N TRP A 290 7.12 18.09 7.39
CA TRP A 290 8.32 17.29 7.14
C TRP A 290 9.06 16.92 8.43
N ILE A 291 9.32 17.90 9.33
CA ILE A 291 10.00 17.67 10.61
C ILE A 291 9.17 16.74 11.50
N ILE A 292 7.87 17.05 11.68
CA ILE A 292 6.98 16.24 12.52
C ILE A 292 6.91 14.80 11.99
N ALA A 293 6.70 14.63 10.68
CA ALA A 293 6.61 13.31 10.08
C ALA A 293 7.92 12.52 10.22
N ALA A 294 9.08 13.16 10.04
CA ALA A 294 10.38 12.51 10.21
C ALA A 294 10.60 12.03 11.66
N ILE A 295 10.23 12.85 12.65
CA ILE A 295 10.33 12.50 14.08
C ILE A 295 9.39 11.32 14.40
N LEU A 296 8.11 11.44 14.05
CA LEU A 296 7.11 10.40 14.33
C LEU A 296 7.45 9.07 13.66
N LEU A 297 7.91 9.11 12.40
CA LEU A 297 8.32 7.93 11.66
C LEU A 297 9.51 7.24 12.34
N THR A 298 10.53 8.01 12.72
CA THR A 298 11.74 7.47 13.34
C THR A 298 11.43 6.82 14.69
N ILE A 299 10.69 7.53 15.56
CA ILE A 299 10.27 7.00 16.87
C ILE A 299 9.38 5.76 16.67
N GLY A 300 8.38 5.84 15.79
CA GLY A 300 7.44 4.76 15.54
C GLY A 300 8.10 3.47 15.05
N LEU A 301 9.03 3.58 14.09
CA LEU A 301 9.79 2.41 13.62
C LEU A 301 10.68 1.83 14.72
N ILE A 302 11.44 2.67 15.44
CA ILE A 302 12.31 2.21 16.54
C ILE A 302 11.50 1.49 17.62
N VAL A 303 10.41 2.11 18.09
CA VAL A 303 9.53 1.51 19.10
C VAL A 303 8.91 0.22 18.57
N GLY A 304 8.41 0.21 17.34
CA GLY A 304 7.85 -0.99 16.70
C GLY A 304 8.84 -2.14 16.68
N PHE A 305 10.09 -1.90 16.24
CA PHE A 305 11.15 -2.90 16.29
C PHE A 305 11.41 -3.40 17.71
N ILE A 306 11.56 -2.51 18.69
CA ILE A 306 11.81 -2.90 20.09
C ILE A 306 10.67 -3.78 20.62
N LEU A 307 9.41 -3.40 20.39
CA LEU A 307 8.25 -4.14 20.87
C LEU A 307 8.13 -5.52 20.21
N VAL A 308 8.32 -5.61 18.89
CA VAL A 308 8.28 -6.88 18.15
C VAL A 308 9.37 -7.81 18.63
N PHE A 309 10.63 -7.35 18.75
CA PHE A 309 11.73 -8.21 19.19
C PHE A 309 11.66 -8.60 20.68
N ARG A 310 10.88 -7.87 21.48
CA ARG A 310 10.51 -8.23 22.85
C ARG A 310 9.34 -9.20 22.93
N GLY A 311 8.67 -9.51 21.82
CA GLY A 311 7.50 -10.40 21.80
C GLY A 311 6.28 -9.79 22.49
N VAL A 312 6.12 -8.47 22.41
CA VAL A 312 4.95 -7.79 22.96
C VAL A 312 3.72 -8.09 22.08
N ASP A 313 2.65 -8.56 22.71
CA ASP A 313 1.36 -8.77 22.06
C ASP A 313 0.44 -7.57 22.32
N GLY A 314 0.18 -6.80 21.27
CA GLY A 314 -0.67 -5.61 21.30
C GLY A 314 -2.13 -5.90 21.67
N ASN A 315 -2.63 -7.11 21.43
CA ASN A 315 -4.01 -7.46 21.79
C ASN A 315 -4.23 -7.49 23.30
N LYS A 316 -3.18 -7.73 24.09
CA LYS A 316 -3.28 -7.69 25.57
C LYS A 316 -3.61 -6.29 26.10
N HIS A 317 -3.31 -5.26 25.31
CA HIS A 317 -3.55 -3.87 25.67
C HIS A 317 -4.79 -3.27 24.98
N CYS A 318 -5.49 -4.05 24.15
CA CYS A 318 -6.62 -3.58 23.36
C CYS A 318 -7.63 -4.70 23.11
N SER A 319 -8.72 -4.70 23.88
CA SER A 319 -9.76 -5.74 23.84
C SER A 319 -10.62 -5.77 22.57
N TRP A 320 -10.53 -4.75 21.70
CA TRP A 320 -11.30 -4.66 20.46
C TRP A 320 -10.44 -4.78 19.20
N CYS A 321 -9.11 -4.75 19.35
CA CYS A 321 -8.18 -4.72 18.22
C CYS A 321 -8.28 -5.97 17.34
N HIS A 322 -8.61 -7.13 17.90
CA HIS A 322 -8.80 -8.35 17.09
C HIS A 322 -9.91 -8.22 16.04
N TYR A 323 -10.93 -7.38 16.28
CA TYR A 323 -12.00 -7.12 15.32
C TYR A 323 -11.56 -6.29 14.12
N LEU A 324 -10.44 -5.56 14.23
CA LEU A 324 -9.87 -4.85 13.07
C LEU A 324 -9.33 -5.82 12.03
N ASN A 325 -8.94 -7.03 12.42
CA ASN A 325 -8.43 -8.03 11.50
C ASN A 325 -9.49 -9.01 11.01
N CYS A 326 -10.49 -9.31 11.82
CA CYS A 326 -11.60 -10.15 11.40
C CYS A 326 -12.84 -9.92 12.27
N ILE A 327 -13.99 -9.71 11.63
CA ILE A 327 -15.28 -9.64 12.31
C ILE A 327 -16.02 -10.98 12.09
N PRO A 328 -16.39 -11.71 13.15
CA PRO A 328 -17.11 -12.97 13.01
C PRO A 328 -18.55 -12.70 12.54
N THR A 329 -19.04 -13.50 11.58
CA THR A 329 -20.42 -13.38 11.06
C THR A 329 -21.08 -14.75 10.95
N SER A 330 -22.37 -14.79 10.63
CA SER A 330 -23.08 -16.06 10.37
C SER A 330 -22.55 -16.82 9.14
N LYS A 331 -21.80 -16.16 8.25
CA LYS A 331 -21.24 -16.75 7.02
C LYS A 331 -19.79 -17.19 7.15
N TRP A 332 -19.05 -16.71 8.15
CA TRP A 332 -17.65 -17.08 8.36
C TRP A 332 -17.21 -16.92 9.82
N SER A 333 -16.27 -17.77 10.24
CA SER A 333 -15.65 -17.72 11.55
C SER A 333 -14.28 -17.04 11.47
N CYS A 334 -13.97 -16.18 12.44
CA CYS A 334 -12.60 -15.70 12.68
C CYS A 334 -11.75 -16.72 13.43
N LYS A 335 -12.40 -17.75 13.98
CA LYS A 335 -11.75 -19.01 14.41
C LYS A 335 -11.73 -19.93 13.19
N ASP A 336 -10.85 -19.68 12.25
CA ASP A 336 -10.53 -20.69 11.24
C ASP A 336 -9.03 -20.78 11.13
N SER A 337 -8.54 -21.92 11.63
CA SER A 337 -7.14 -22.26 11.79
C SER A 337 -6.37 -21.16 12.52
N SER A 338 -6.45 -21.16 13.85
CA SER A 338 -5.19 -21.08 14.60
C SER A 338 -4.28 -22.02 13.82
N SER A 339 -3.32 -21.47 13.06
CA SER A 339 -2.35 -22.32 12.44
C SER A 339 -1.57 -22.86 13.61
N VAL A 340 -2.10 -23.95 14.18
CA VAL A 340 -1.54 -24.56 15.34
C VAL A 340 -0.22 -25.06 14.82
N PHE A 341 0.83 -24.38 15.23
CA PHE A 341 2.17 -24.83 14.93
C PHE A 341 2.53 -25.81 16.02
N CYS A 342 2.86 -27.03 15.61
CA CYS A 342 3.44 -27.98 16.53
C CYS A 342 4.88 -28.24 16.15
N ASP A 343 5.73 -28.33 17.16
CA ASP A 343 7.05 -28.92 17.03
C ASP A 343 6.93 -30.44 17.09
N ILE A 344 7.72 -31.11 16.27
CA ILE A 344 7.59 -32.55 16.02
C ILE A 344 8.94 -33.18 16.30
N LEU A 345 8.95 -34.17 17.20
CA LEU A 345 10.09 -35.02 17.44
C LEU A 345 9.68 -36.45 17.08
N THR A 346 10.30 -37.02 16.04
CA THR A 346 10.00 -38.38 15.60
C THR A 346 11.12 -39.31 16.03
N ASP A 347 10.77 -40.33 16.80
CA ASP A 347 11.59 -41.50 17.08
C ASP A 347 11.14 -42.66 16.17
N SER A 348 11.92 -43.75 16.14
CA SER A 348 11.71 -44.97 15.35
C SER A 348 10.29 -45.57 15.45
N THR A 349 9.57 -45.34 16.55
CA THR A 349 8.23 -45.90 16.79
C THR A 349 7.17 -44.86 17.18
N MET A 350 7.56 -43.65 17.58
CA MET A 350 6.65 -42.65 18.12
C MET A 350 6.93 -41.24 17.57
N THR A 351 5.87 -40.47 17.36
CA THR A 351 5.96 -39.05 17.03
C THR A 351 5.43 -38.22 18.20
N ASN A 352 6.30 -37.46 18.85
CA ASN A 352 5.93 -36.47 19.85
C ASN A 352 5.57 -35.15 19.18
N ILE A 353 4.37 -34.65 19.44
CA ILE A 353 3.84 -33.40 18.89
C ILE A 353 3.66 -32.44 20.05
N THR A 354 4.25 -31.25 19.96
CA THR A 354 4.17 -30.20 20.98
C THR A 354 3.58 -28.94 20.40
N CYS A 355 2.45 -28.47 20.94
CA CYS A 355 1.86 -27.18 20.59
C CYS A 355 2.85 -26.05 20.88
N ARG A 356 3.24 -25.30 19.84
CA ARG A 356 4.18 -24.17 19.97
C ARG A 356 3.58 -23.01 20.77
N ASP A 357 2.26 -22.85 20.73
CA ASP A 357 1.57 -21.74 21.40
C ASP A 357 1.27 -22.02 22.89
N THR A 358 1.00 -23.28 23.26
CA THR A 358 0.59 -23.67 24.63
C THR A 358 1.62 -24.52 25.36
N GLY A 359 2.65 -25.02 24.67
CA GLY A 359 3.62 -25.97 25.21
C GLY A 359 3.06 -27.39 25.48
N LYS A 360 1.78 -27.63 25.18
CA LYS A 360 1.12 -28.92 25.42
C LYS A 360 1.68 -29.98 24.48
N SER A 361 2.21 -31.07 25.01
CA SER A 361 2.81 -32.16 24.23
C SER A 361 2.04 -33.47 24.36
N ARG A 362 2.02 -34.25 23.28
CA ARG A 362 1.47 -35.60 23.26
C ARG A 362 2.22 -36.45 22.24
N SER A 363 2.54 -37.66 22.67
CA SER A 363 3.15 -38.67 21.81
C SER A 363 2.08 -39.55 21.15
N TYR A 364 2.24 -39.77 19.86
CA TYR A 364 1.39 -40.64 19.05
C TYR A 364 2.22 -41.82 18.52
N PRO A 365 1.68 -43.06 18.55
CA PRO A 365 2.38 -44.25 18.04
C PRO A 365 2.30 -44.29 16.50
N VAL A 366 2.94 -43.33 15.85
CA VAL A 366 3.01 -43.20 14.40
C VAL A 366 4.47 -43.06 14.00
N SER A 367 4.96 -43.99 13.20
CA SER A 367 6.27 -43.93 12.55
C SER A 367 6.13 -43.23 11.19
N ASN A 368 6.96 -42.22 10.94
CA ASN A 368 7.03 -41.50 9.66
C ASN A 368 5.69 -40.87 9.16
N PRO A 369 5.01 -40.04 9.97
CA PRO A 369 3.73 -39.46 9.60
C PRO A 369 3.84 -38.51 8.39
N SER A 370 2.82 -38.54 7.53
CA SER A 370 2.68 -37.56 6.44
C SER A 370 2.42 -36.15 6.98
N SER A 371 2.75 -35.11 6.21
CA SER A 371 2.49 -33.71 6.62
C SER A 371 1.01 -33.43 6.89
N GLY A 372 0.10 -34.13 6.19
CA GLY A 372 -1.34 -34.06 6.44
C GLY A 372 -1.74 -34.65 7.79
N GLN A 373 -1.20 -35.82 8.16
CA GLN A 373 -1.44 -36.44 9.47
C GLN A 373 -0.89 -35.58 10.61
N ILE A 374 0.31 -35.02 10.45
CA ILE A 374 0.90 -34.09 11.41
C ILE A 374 -0.02 -32.89 11.67
N ASN A 375 -0.52 -32.25 10.61
CA ASN A 375 -1.39 -31.09 10.74
C ASN A 375 -2.72 -31.47 11.44
N SER A 376 -3.27 -32.64 11.13
CA SER A 376 -4.48 -33.14 11.78
C SER A 376 -4.27 -33.42 13.27
N LEU A 377 -3.19 -34.12 13.64
CA LEU A 377 -2.86 -34.44 15.04
C LEU A 377 -2.52 -33.18 15.84
N CYS A 378 -1.86 -32.22 15.20
CA CYS A 378 -1.53 -30.93 15.78
C CYS A 378 -2.80 -30.10 16.05
N ALA A 379 -3.69 -29.99 15.06
CA ALA A 379 -4.99 -29.35 15.23
C ALA A 379 -5.84 -30.02 16.33
N GLN A 380 -5.76 -31.36 16.46
CA GLN A 380 -6.48 -32.10 17.50
C GLN A 380 -5.89 -31.89 18.91
N LEU A 381 -4.57 -31.72 19.03
CA LEU A 381 -3.91 -31.55 20.33
C LEU A 381 -4.12 -30.16 20.92
N CYS A 382 -4.11 -29.14 20.06
CA CYS A 382 -4.08 -27.74 20.45
C CYS A 382 -5.35 -26.95 20.08
N GLY A 383 -6.33 -27.61 19.45
CA GLY A 383 -7.65 -27.07 19.14
C GLY A 383 -8.57 -27.00 20.35
#